data_AF-A0A9E7HTA7-F1
#
_entry.id   AF-A0A9E7HTA7-F1
#
_cell.length_a   1.000
_cell.length_b   1.000
_cell.length_c   1.000
_cell.angle_alpha   90.00
_cell.angle_beta   90.00
_cell.angle_gamma   90.00
#
_symmetry.space_group_name_H-M   'P 1'
#
loop_
_entity.id
_entity.type
_entity.pdbx_description
1 polymer ?
#
loop_
_entity_poly.entity_id
_entity_poly.type
_entity_poly.pdbx_seq_one_letter_code
_entity_poly.pdbx_strand_id
1 'polypeptide(L)'
;MHLSEFKWEPENEAADWIWIPSGSGGGQWVGSSSCILHDKNHMFGSQLRVLDKYYETKLLGFFTTILGVRHGPNIEDYCKLWCSWEASLHHPTVLQCSAFWEFIAKHWNAKMEKLLLGCVSKLPVQKNNEILLSNKQDVFIPDDLLQKDLFDKCSESSDEAIFIWYPSTSNPALSRANLNKIYTSIGVRTISEAVEKDESFTAEGTNIREVDPGSLVLKDGLLRIVLAFLCDTSLATSSAERHCIVKNLCNLQVLELDEPISVSYKLSLTTGKNLIVKASKMFCWEKDNAKLFVQSIDGSKRKRGSIRFATFFADVISQGLLFEMSDQIAALSELIRLGCLLDFEEDAVEFLLKTKNLQLFAEDEDDINLLEGLGINEGLTLHLLILPSIHPRRSCDRGSPWLLRREDQEGEIPRWERGEKNPLAEDIHQAVNHLSEELYSKDVHFLMELIQIG
;
A
#
# COMPACT_ATOMS: atom_id res chain seq x y z
N MET A 1 -2.30 -57.90 -8.24
CA MET A 1 -1.94 -57.92 -9.67
C MET A 1 -3.02 -58.59 -10.51
N HIS A 2 -3.60 -59.72 -10.09
CA HIS A 2 -4.66 -60.40 -10.85
C HIS A 2 -5.92 -59.54 -11.09
N LEU A 3 -6.50 -58.90 -10.06
CA LEU A 3 -7.75 -58.13 -10.21
C LEU A 3 -7.64 -56.94 -11.18
N SER A 4 -6.48 -56.28 -11.24
CA SER A 4 -6.24 -55.17 -12.17
C SER A 4 -6.11 -55.64 -13.62
N GLU A 5 -5.57 -56.84 -13.85
CA GLU A 5 -5.44 -57.43 -15.19
C GLU A 5 -6.80 -57.80 -15.78
N PHE A 6 -7.76 -58.18 -14.93
CA PHE A 6 -9.11 -58.58 -15.34
C PHE A 6 -10.14 -57.44 -15.36
N LYS A 7 -9.72 -56.17 -15.17
CA LYS A 7 -10.63 -55.00 -15.09
C LYS A 7 -11.81 -55.24 -14.17
N TRP A 8 -11.56 -55.86 -13.03
CA TRP A 8 -12.59 -56.14 -12.05
C TRP A 8 -13.23 -54.82 -11.58
N GLU A 9 -14.56 -54.79 -11.49
CA GLU A 9 -15.33 -53.67 -10.96
C GLU A 9 -16.20 -54.15 -9.78
N PRO A 10 -16.35 -53.35 -8.72
CA PRO A 10 -17.18 -53.73 -7.58
C PRO A 10 -18.66 -53.82 -7.99
N GLU A 11 -19.31 -54.95 -7.66
CA GLU A 11 -20.74 -55.19 -7.93
C GLU A 11 -21.69 -54.27 -7.13
N ASN A 12 -21.17 -53.55 -6.13
CA ASN A 12 -21.94 -52.68 -5.25
C ASN A 12 -21.14 -51.41 -4.91
N GLU A 13 -21.80 -50.25 -4.87
CA GLU A 13 -21.18 -48.95 -4.54
C GLU A 13 -20.53 -48.93 -3.13
N ALA A 14 -20.89 -49.88 -2.25
CA ALA A 14 -20.39 -50.00 -0.88
C ALA A 14 -19.07 -50.79 -0.73
N ALA A 15 -18.44 -51.23 -1.83
CA ALA A 15 -17.21 -52.01 -1.82
C ALA A 15 -15.97 -51.17 -2.22
N ASP A 16 -15.87 -49.93 -1.74
CA ASP A 16 -14.76 -49.01 -2.01
C ASP A 16 -13.59 -49.16 -1.01
N TRP A 17 -13.53 -50.29 -0.29
CA TRP A 17 -12.56 -50.51 0.78
C TRP A 17 -11.17 -50.88 0.25
N ILE A 18 -10.16 -50.23 0.79
CA ILE A 18 -8.75 -50.42 0.48
C ILE A 18 -8.03 -50.87 1.73
N TRP A 19 -7.22 -51.93 1.62
CA TRP A 19 -6.40 -52.40 2.72
C TRP A 19 -5.23 -51.43 2.95
N ILE A 20 -4.88 -51.13 4.20
CA ILE A 20 -3.70 -50.35 4.54
C ILE A 20 -2.84 -51.20 5.48
N PRO A 21 -1.68 -51.69 5.02
CA PRO A 21 -0.79 -52.49 5.86
C PRO A 21 -0.29 -51.69 7.07
N SER A 22 -0.30 -52.29 8.25
CA SER A 22 0.30 -51.75 9.46
C SER A 22 1.34 -52.73 10.01
N GLY A 23 2.62 -52.49 9.73
CA GLY A 23 3.75 -53.18 10.36
C GLY A 23 3.60 -54.70 10.44
N SER A 24 3.88 -55.27 11.61
CA SER A 24 4.02 -56.71 11.90
C SER A 24 2.73 -57.52 11.71
N GLY A 25 2.31 -57.69 10.45
CA GLY A 25 1.25 -58.61 10.01
C GLY A 25 -0.18 -58.09 10.16
N GLY A 26 -0.37 -56.82 10.53
CA GLY A 26 -1.68 -56.18 10.69
C GLY A 26 -2.03 -55.24 9.54
N GLY A 27 -3.25 -54.71 9.60
CA GLY A 27 -3.69 -53.61 8.73
C GLY A 27 -5.14 -53.24 9.01
N GLN A 28 -5.63 -52.26 8.27
CA GLN A 28 -7.00 -51.76 8.38
C GLN A 28 -7.60 -51.58 7.01
N TRP A 29 -8.91 -51.84 6.88
CA TRP A 29 -9.68 -51.46 5.70
C TRP A 29 -10.14 -50.01 5.85
N VAL A 30 -9.93 -49.20 4.83
CA VAL A 30 -10.38 -47.79 4.78
C VAL A 30 -11.15 -47.55 3.48
N GLY A 31 -12.16 -46.68 3.50
CA GLY A 31 -12.88 -46.30 2.28
C GLY A 31 -11.99 -45.50 1.32
N SER A 32 -12.28 -45.56 0.03
CA SER A 32 -11.47 -44.92 -1.02
C SER A 32 -11.44 -43.40 -0.88
N SER A 33 -12.52 -42.82 -0.35
CA SER A 33 -12.64 -41.39 -0.02
C SER A 33 -11.59 -40.89 0.99
N SER A 34 -11.07 -41.76 1.86
CA SER A 34 -10.02 -41.45 2.85
C SER A 34 -8.60 -41.66 2.31
N CYS A 35 -8.48 -42.05 1.04
CA CYS A 35 -7.21 -42.35 0.38
C CYS A 35 -6.88 -41.31 -0.69
N ILE A 36 -5.58 -41.10 -0.89
CA ILE A 36 -5.00 -40.38 -2.03
C ILE A 36 -3.82 -41.18 -2.57
N LEU A 37 -3.53 -41.04 -3.86
CA LEU A 37 -2.33 -41.68 -4.42
C LEU A 37 -1.06 -41.03 -3.90
N HIS A 38 -0.98 -39.70 -3.97
CA HIS A 38 0.25 -38.94 -3.74
C HIS A 38 0.03 -37.75 -2.82
N ASP A 39 0.97 -37.56 -1.89
CA ASP A 39 1.09 -36.38 -1.04
C ASP A 39 2.48 -35.75 -1.23
N LYS A 40 2.60 -34.96 -2.30
CA LYS A 40 3.88 -34.39 -2.76
C LYS A 40 4.61 -33.57 -1.68
N ASN A 41 3.84 -32.92 -0.80
CA ASN A 41 4.38 -32.02 0.23
C ASN A 41 4.35 -32.65 1.63
N HIS A 42 3.95 -33.92 1.74
CA HIS A 42 3.88 -34.68 2.99
C HIS A 42 3.04 -34.00 4.10
N MET A 43 1.99 -33.26 3.71
CA MET A 43 1.17 -32.49 4.65
C MET A 43 -0.02 -33.27 5.19
N PHE A 44 -0.47 -34.30 4.49
CA PHE A 44 -1.75 -34.96 4.72
C PHE A 44 -1.62 -36.35 5.36
N GLY A 45 -0.40 -36.84 5.60
CA GLY A 45 -0.17 -38.20 6.10
C GLY A 45 -0.86 -38.54 7.43
N SER A 46 -1.22 -37.53 8.24
CA SER A 46 -1.99 -37.70 9.48
C SER A 46 -3.51 -37.80 9.25
N GLN A 47 -4.02 -37.28 8.13
CA GLN A 47 -5.46 -37.19 7.84
C GLN A 47 -5.92 -38.15 6.73
N LEU A 48 -5.06 -38.37 5.73
CA LEU A 48 -5.35 -39.19 4.55
C LEU A 48 -4.35 -40.34 4.44
N ARG A 49 -4.79 -41.44 3.83
CA ARG A 49 -3.92 -42.58 3.53
C ARG A 49 -3.28 -42.40 2.15
N VAL A 50 -1.96 -42.24 2.13
CA VAL A 50 -1.17 -42.04 0.91
C VAL A 50 -0.74 -43.40 0.36
N LEU A 51 -1.34 -43.84 -0.74
CA LEU A 51 -1.22 -45.22 -1.22
C LEU A 51 0.13 -45.55 -1.85
N ASP A 52 0.84 -44.56 -2.40
CA ASP A 52 2.18 -44.76 -2.98
C ASP A 52 3.25 -45.21 -1.96
N LYS A 53 2.96 -45.06 -0.66
CA LYS A 53 3.81 -45.57 0.44
C LYS A 53 3.67 -47.06 0.66
N TYR A 54 2.56 -47.66 0.23
CA TYR A 54 2.20 -49.05 0.53
C TYR A 54 2.12 -49.93 -0.71
N TYR A 55 1.86 -49.34 -1.87
CA TYR A 55 1.53 -50.06 -3.10
C TYR A 55 2.45 -49.69 -4.26
N GLU A 56 2.78 -50.68 -5.09
CA GLU A 56 3.54 -50.47 -6.32
C GLU A 56 2.78 -49.62 -7.34
N THR A 57 3.51 -48.85 -8.15
CA THR A 57 2.98 -47.90 -9.14
C THR A 57 1.92 -48.51 -10.07
N LYS A 58 2.08 -49.79 -10.45
CA LYS A 58 1.12 -50.50 -11.32
C LYS A 58 -0.27 -50.62 -10.69
N LEU A 59 -0.36 -50.73 -9.37
CA LEU A 59 -1.62 -50.84 -8.64
C LEU A 59 -2.28 -49.48 -8.39
N LEU A 60 -1.52 -48.39 -8.37
CA LEU A 60 -2.07 -47.03 -8.19
C LEU A 60 -3.07 -46.65 -9.30
N GLY A 61 -2.79 -47.06 -10.53
CA GLY A 61 -3.71 -46.87 -11.65
C GLY A 61 -5.05 -47.60 -11.47
N PHE A 62 -5.02 -48.80 -10.87
CA PHE A 62 -6.23 -49.55 -10.53
C PHE A 62 -7.06 -48.83 -9.46
N PHE A 63 -6.44 -48.36 -8.38
CA PHE A 63 -7.14 -47.62 -7.31
C PHE A 63 -7.85 -46.36 -7.83
N THR A 64 -7.24 -45.66 -8.78
CA THR A 64 -7.82 -44.46 -9.38
C THR A 64 -8.98 -44.79 -10.30
N THR A 65 -8.79 -45.77 -11.19
CA THR A 65 -9.73 -46.07 -12.28
C THR A 65 -10.96 -46.83 -11.77
N ILE A 66 -10.75 -47.80 -10.86
CA ILE A 66 -11.79 -48.72 -10.41
C ILE A 66 -12.42 -48.28 -9.09
N LEU A 67 -11.60 -47.80 -8.15
CA LEU A 67 -12.06 -47.46 -6.79
C LEU A 67 -12.24 -45.95 -6.58
N GLY A 68 -12.06 -45.13 -7.63
CA GLY A 68 -12.27 -43.68 -7.58
C GLY A 68 -11.31 -42.94 -6.65
N VAL A 69 -10.17 -43.54 -6.29
CA VAL A 69 -9.18 -42.89 -5.41
C VAL A 69 -8.62 -41.65 -6.10
N ARG A 70 -8.62 -40.53 -5.37
CA ARG A 70 -8.13 -39.25 -5.89
C ARG A 70 -6.61 -39.27 -6.04
N HIS A 71 -6.12 -38.65 -7.11
CA HIS A 71 -4.68 -38.57 -7.38
C HIS A 71 -3.92 -37.75 -6.32
N GLY A 72 -4.59 -36.80 -5.67
CA GLY A 72 -4.03 -35.97 -4.61
C GLY A 72 -5.13 -35.25 -3.83
N PRO A 73 -4.75 -34.47 -2.81
CA PRO A 73 -5.69 -33.71 -1.99
C PRO A 73 -6.43 -32.65 -2.82
N ASN A 74 -7.72 -32.46 -2.52
CA ASN A 74 -8.54 -31.39 -3.08
C ASN A 74 -8.67 -30.22 -2.10
N ILE A 75 -9.40 -29.17 -2.51
CA ILE A 75 -9.60 -27.98 -1.68
C ILE A 75 -10.21 -28.24 -0.30
N GLU A 76 -11.13 -29.21 -0.18
CA GLU A 76 -11.76 -29.53 1.10
C GLU A 76 -10.78 -30.19 2.06
N ASP A 77 -9.85 -31.00 1.54
CA ASP A 77 -8.77 -31.57 2.35
C ASP A 77 -7.85 -30.46 2.87
N TYR A 78 -7.48 -29.48 2.02
CA TYR A 78 -6.69 -28.32 2.44
C TYR A 78 -7.40 -27.49 3.51
N CYS A 79 -8.71 -27.28 3.38
CA CYS A 79 -9.52 -26.60 4.39
C CYS A 79 -9.48 -27.35 5.74
N LYS A 80 -9.72 -28.67 5.72
CA LYS A 80 -9.64 -29.52 6.92
C LYS A 80 -8.24 -29.52 7.53
N LEU A 81 -7.20 -29.52 6.70
CA LEU A 81 -5.81 -29.41 7.12
C LEU A 81 -5.57 -28.11 7.89
N TRP A 82 -5.97 -26.98 7.31
CA TRP A 82 -5.80 -25.68 7.95
C TRP A 82 -6.59 -25.60 9.26
N CYS A 83 -7.87 -26.00 9.28
CA CYS A 83 -8.66 -26.07 10.52
C CYS A 83 -7.98 -26.92 11.60
N SER A 84 -7.35 -28.04 11.22
CA SER A 84 -6.61 -28.87 12.17
C SER A 84 -5.39 -28.15 12.75
N TRP A 85 -4.68 -27.36 11.94
CA TRP A 85 -3.56 -26.53 12.40
C TRP A 85 -4.02 -25.40 13.30
N GLU A 86 -5.20 -24.82 13.06
CA GLU A 86 -5.75 -23.76 13.92
C GLU A 86 -6.21 -24.28 15.30
N ALA A 87 -6.72 -25.52 15.32
CA ALA A 87 -7.27 -26.19 16.50
C ALA A 87 -6.20 -26.87 17.36
N SER A 88 -5.13 -27.35 16.73
CA SER A 88 -3.94 -27.80 17.44
C SER A 88 -3.02 -26.60 17.69
N LEU A 89 -2.21 -26.60 18.75
CA LEU A 89 -1.12 -25.63 18.89
C LEU A 89 0.02 -25.97 17.90
N HIS A 90 -0.33 -26.31 16.66
CA HIS A 90 0.61 -26.72 15.64
C HIS A 90 1.25 -25.49 15.00
N HIS A 91 2.56 -25.51 14.93
CA HIS A 91 3.37 -24.50 14.27
C HIS A 91 3.74 -25.03 12.88
N PRO A 92 3.02 -24.64 11.81
CA PRO A 92 3.32 -25.13 10.48
C PRO A 92 4.74 -24.70 10.11
N THR A 93 5.51 -25.62 9.54
CA THR A 93 6.84 -25.28 9.03
C THR A 93 6.73 -24.31 7.84
N VAL A 94 7.81 -23.58 7.55
CA VAL A 94 7.89 -22.72 6.36
C VAL A 94 7.52 -23.48 5.08
N LEU A 95 7.97 -24.73 4.93
CA LEU A 95 7.66 -25.56 3.77
C LEU A 95 6.17 -25.91 3.69
N GLN A 96 5.57 -26.32 4.81
CA GLN A 96 4.14 -26.67 4.87
C GLN A 96 3.25 -25.45 4.60
N CYS A 97 3.55 -24.31 5.23
CA CYS A 97 2.79 -23.08 5.04
C CYS A 97 2.94 -22.56 3.60
N SER A 98 4.16 -22.59 3.04
CA SER A 98 4.38 -22.22 1.62
C SER A 98 3.59 -23.11 0.68
N ALA A 99 3.62 -24.43 0.88
CA ALA A 99 2.91 -25.41 0.06
C ALA A 99 1.38 -25.23 0.14
N PHE A 100 0.86 -24.84 1.31
CA PHE A 100 -0.55 -24.50 1.47
C PHE A 100 -0.93 -23.30 0.59
N TRP A 101 -0.26 -22.17 0.76
CA TRP A 101 -0.57 -20.95 0.01
C TRP A 101 -0.27 -21.09 -1.48
N GLU A 102 0.69 -21.93 -1.86
CA GLU A 102 0.97 -22.22 -3.27
C GLU A 102 -0.20 -22.94 -3.93
N PHE A 103 -0.78 -23.92 -3.24
CA PHE A 103 -1.96 -24.63 -3.72
C PHE A 103 -3.16 -23.67 -3.84
N ILE A 104 -3.39 -22.82 -2.83
CA ILE A 104 -4.45 -21.82 -2.86
C ILE A 104 -4.26 -20.85 -4.03
N ALA A 105 -3.08 -20.28 -4.18
CA ALA A 105 -2.78 -19.32 -5.23
C ALA A 105 -2.94 -19.90 -6.64
N LYS A 106 -2.52 -21.16 -6.86
CA LYS A 106 -2.65 -21.83 -8.17
C LYS A 106 -4.09 -22.16 -8.57
N HIS A 107 -4.97 -22.34 -7.61
CA HIS A 107 -6.35 -22.79 -7.85
C HIS A 107 -7.39 -21.72 -7.46
N TRP A 108 -6.96 -20.47 -7.31
CA TRP A 108 -7.79 -19.37 -6.86
C TRP A 108 -8.99 -19.14 -7.80
N ASN A 109 -10.20 -19.17 -7.23
CA ASN A 109 -11.46 -18.89 -7.91
C ASN A 109 -12.57 -18.58 -6.88
N ALA A 110 -13.75 -18.15 -7.34
CA ALA A 110 -14.87 -17.78 -6.46
C ALA A 110 -15.33 -18.91 -5.52
N LYS A 111 -15.24 -20.18 -5.95
CA LYS A 111 -15.56 -21.33 -5.08
C LYS A 111 -14.52 -21.46 -3.96
N MET A 112 -13.23 -21.28 -4.28
CA MET A 112 -12.14 -21.34 -3.31
C MET A 112 -12.19 -20.18 -2.32
N GLU A 113 -12.45 -18.97 -2.79
CA GLU A 113 -12.64 -17.79 -1.94
C GLU A 113 -13.75 -18.03 -0.91
N LYS A 114 -14.93 -18.48 -1.35
CA LYS A 114 -16.06 -18.77 -0.46
C LYS A 114 -15.74 -19.84 0.59
N LEU A 115 -15.01 -20.88 0.20
CA LEU A 115 -14.61 -21.95 1.12
C LEU A 115 -13.58 -21.45 2.14
N LEU A 116 -12.55 -20.72 1.72
CA LEU A 116 -11.54 -20.18 2.61
C LEU A 116 -12.10 -19.14 3.57
N LEU A 117 -13.01 -18.28 3.12
CA LEU A 117 -13.71 -17.32 3.98
C LEU A 117 -14.39 -17.98 5.19
N GLY A 118 -14.99 -19.16 4.99
CA GLY A 118 -15.64 -19.93 6.06
C GLY A 118 -14.69 -20.84 6.85
N CYS A 119 -13.51 -21.14 6.31
CA CYS A 119 -12.57 -22.11 6.88
C CYS A 119 -11.42 -21.45 7.68
N VAL A 120 -10.92 -20.31 7.21
CA VAL A 120 -9.72 -19.66 7.76
C VAL A 120 -10.14 -18.64 8.80
N SER A 121 -9.86 -18.96 10.07
CA SER A 121 -10.08 -18.05 11.20
C SER A 121 -8.79 -17.42 11.70
N LYS A 122 -7.65 -18.09 11.46
CA LYS A 122 -6.31 -17.63 11.80
C LYS A 122 -5.39 -17.66 10.58
N LEU A 123 -4.45 -16.73 10.56
CA LEU A 123 -3.51 -16.50 9.47
C LEU A 123 -2.07 -16.61 9.94
N PRO A 124 -1.15 -16.96 9.03
CA PRO A 124 0.25 -17.10 9.39
C PRO A 124 0.87 -15.73 9.67
N VAL A 125 1.55 -15.63 10.79
CA VAL A 125 2.44 -14.53 11.16
C VAL A 125 3.82 -15.13 11.50
N GLN A 126 4.88 -14.34 11.38
CA GLN A 126 6.22 -14.80 11.74
C GLN A 126 6.69 -14.14 13.02
N LYS A 127 7.16 -14.96 13.95
CA LYS A 127 7.77 -14.52 15.21
C LYS A 127 8.97 -15.40 15.51
N ASN A 128 10.13 -14.82 15.82
CA ASN A 128 11.35 -15.55 16.15
C ASN A 128 11.72 -16.66 15.13
N ASN A 129 11.51 -16.40 13.83
CA ASN A 129 11.69 -17.37 12.73
C ASN A 129 10.75 -18.58 12.72
N GLU A 130 9.73 -18.59 13.58
CA GLU A 130 8.66 -19.59 13.57
C GLU A 130 7.37 -18.99 13.00
N ILE A 131 6.57 -19.82 12.34
CA ILE A 131 5.25 -19.44 11.84
C ILE A 131 4.22 -19.77 12.91
N LEU A 132 3.48 -18.74 13.32
CA LEU A 132 2.37 -18.83 14.25
C LEU A 132 1.07 -18.54 13.52
N LEU A 133 -0.04 -19.09 14.02
CA LEU A 133 -1.38 -18.79 13.50
C LEU A 133 -2.09 -17.81 14.44
N SER A 134 -2.30 -16.58 13.98
CA SER A 134 -2.96 -15.49 14.71
C SER A 134 -4.35 -15.20 14.16
N ASN A 135 -5.28 -14.72 14.99
CA ASN A 135 -6.65 -14.41 14.57
C ASN A 135 -6.64 -13.45 13.38
N LYS A 136 -7.38 -13.78 12.31
CA LYS A 136 -7.39 -12.97 11.07
C LYS A 136 -7.77 -11.51 11.28
N GLN A 137 -8.54 -11.20 12.32
CA GLN A 137 -8.97 -9.83 12.63
C GLN A 137 -7.84 -8.96 13.23
N ASP A 138 -6.79 -9.61 13.74
CA ASP A 138 -5.62 -9.01 14.38
C ASP A 138 -4.34 -9.19 13.55
N VAL A 139 -4.50 -9.62 12.30
CA VAL A 139 -3.41 -9.76 11.33
C VAL A 139 -3.64 -8.76 10.20
N PHE A 140 -2.58 -8.04 9.82
CA PHE A 140 -2.66 -6.93 8.87
C PHE A 140 -1.72 -7.14 7.69
N ILE A 141 -2.16 -6.68 6.52
CA ILE A 141 -1.31 -6.53 5.34
C ILE A 141 -0.46 -5.28 5.53
N PRO A 142 0.89 -5.39 5.53
CA PRO A 142 1.75 -4.22 5.64
C PRO A 142 1.90 -3.55 4.28
N ASP A 143 0.94 -2.70 3.94
CA ASP A 143 0.88 -1.87 2.74
C ASP A 143 1.61 -0.52 2.91
N ASP A 144 1.64 0.02 4.13
CA ASP A 144 2.42 1.21 4.49
C ASP A 144 3.73 0.79 5.19
N LEU A 145 4.87 1.07 4.53
CA LEU A 145 6.20 0.71 5.04
C LEU A 145 6.64 1.53 6.26
N LEU A 146 6.19 2.79 6.40
CA LEU A 146 6.52 3.61 7.55
C LEU A 146 5.77 3.12 8.79
N GLN A 147 4.48 2.83 8.65
CA GLN A 147 3.69 2.22 9.72
C GLN A 147 4.21 0.83 10.07
N LYS A 148 4.57 0.03 9.06
CA LYS A 148 5.21 -1.28 9.28
C LYS A 148 6.46 -1.16 10.15
N ASP A 149 7.38 -0.26 9.80
CA ASP A 149 8.62 -0.05 10.57
C ASP A 149 8.35 0.40 12.01
N LEU A 150 7.35 1.26 12.24
CA LEU A 150 6.96 1.70 13.58
C LEU A 150 6.43 0.55 14.44
N PHE A 151 5.53 -0.26 13.89
CA PHE A 151 4.94 -1.37 14.62
C PHE A 151 5.88 -2.58 14.74
N ASP A 152 6.77 -2.82 13.78
CA ASP A 152 7.82 -3.85 13.87
C ASP A 152 8.72 -3.58 15.09
N LYS A 153 9.20 -2.33 15.25
CA LYS A 153 10.02 -1.91 16.41
C LYS A 153 9.29 -2.08 17.74
N CYS A 154 7.98 -1.81 17.77
CA CYS A 154 7.17 -2.05 18.95
C CYS A 154 7.01 -3.55 19.23
N SER A 155 6.83 -4.36 18.18
CA SER A 155 6.69 -5.81 18.23
C SER A 155 7.97 -6.55 18.67
N GLU A 156 9.14 -5.91 18.64
CA GLU A 156 10.34 -6.45 19.29
C GLU A 156 10.24 -6.40 20.83
N SER A 157 9.50 -5.43 21.35
CA SER A 157 9.29 -5.22 22.79
C SER A 157 8.00 -5.83 23.31
N SER A 158 6.96 -5.91 22.48
CA SER A 158 5.70 -6.57 22.76
C SER A 158 5.65 -7.89 22.04
N ASP A 159 5.32 -8.98 22.72
CA ASP A 159 5.40 -10.36 22.21
C ASP A 159 4.36 -10.71 21.10
N GLU A 160 3.92 -9.73 20.31
CA GLU A 160 2.83 -9.76 19.34
C GLU A 160 3.34 -9.62 17.91
N ALA A 161 3.02 -10.60 17.06
CA ALA A 161 3.27 -10.54 15.62
C ALA A 161 1.95 -10.21 14.91
N ILE A 162 1.83 -8.98 14.42
CA ILE A 162 0.59 -8.46 13.82
C ILE A 162 0.61 -8.48 12.29
N PHE A 163 1.77 -8.64 11.65
CA PHE A 163 1.88 -8.61 10.20
C PHE A 163 1.81 -10.01 9.60
N ILE A 164 1.08 -10.10 8.50
CA ILE A 164 0.93 -11.35 7.76
C ILE A 164 2.28 -11.83 7.23
N TRP A 165 2.48 -13.14 7.31
CA TRP A 165 3.66 -13.80 6.78
C TRP A 165 3.57 -14.00 5.27
N TYR A 166 4.71 -13.87 4.61
CA TYR A 166 4.86 -14.14 3.17
C TYR A 166 5.96 -15.19 2.95
N PRO A 167 5.72 -16.17 2.08
CA PRO A 167 6.72 -17.17 1.74
C PRO A 167 7.85 -16.55 0.89
N SER A 168 9.10 -16.78 1.31
CA SER A 168 10.28 -16.35 0.56
C SER A 168 10.48 -17.25 -0.66
N THR A 169 9.83 -16.93 -1.79
CA THR A 169 9.92 -17.73 -3.02
C THR A 169 10.02 -16.85 -4.26
N SER A 170 10.67 -17.37 -5.31
CA SER A 170 10.64 -16.79 -6.66
C SER A 170 9.42 -17.23 -7.48
N ASN A 171 8.48 -17.98 -6.89
CA ASN A 171 7.32 -18.50 -7.59
C ASN A 171 6.32 -17.36 -7.86
N PRO A 172 5.98 -17.05 -9.13
CA PRO A 172 5.06 -15.96 -9.46
C PRO A 172 3.68 -16.10 -8.81
N ALA A 173 3.20 -17.33 -8.62
CA ALA A 173 1.92 -17.60 -7.96
C ALA A 173 1.92 -17.13 -6.50
N LEU A 174 3.07 -17.17 -5.84
CA LEU A 174 3.27 -16.71 -4.46
C LEU A 174 3.79 -15.28 -4.38
N SER A 175 3.70 -14.51 -5.46
CA SER A 175 4.04 -13.09 -5.42
C SER A 175 3.23 -12.36 -4.36
N ARG A 176 3.87 -11.39 -3.70
CA ARG A 176 3.23 -10.57 -2.66
C ARG A 176 1.95 -9.88 -3.16
N ALA A 177 1.93 -9.43 -4.41
CA ALA A 177 0.75 -8.84 -5.02
C ALA A 177 -0.41 -9.84 -5.15
N ASN A 178 -0.14 -11.09 -5.56
CA ASN A 178 -1.18 -12.11 -5.66
C ASN A 178 -1.69 -12.54 -4.29
N LEU A 179 -0.80 -12.75 -3.32
CA LEU A 179 -1.17 -13.08 -1.95
C LEU A 179 -1.96 -11.96 -1.28
N ASN A 180 -1.61 -10.69 -1.51
CA ASN A 180 -2.40 -9.56 -1.01
C ASN A 180 -3.83 -9.59 -1.53
N LYS A 181 -4.05 -9.89 -2.83
CA LYS A 181 -5.40 -10.05 -3.38
C LYS A 181 -6.18 -11.15 -2.65
N ILE A 182 -5.55 -12.30 -2.43
CA ILE A 182 -6.14 -13.43 -1.70
C ILE A 182 -6.48 -13.04 -0.26
N TYR A 183 -5.55 -12.42 0.46
CA TYR A 183 -5.73 -11.99 1.84
C TYR A 183 -6.83 -10.94 1.98
N THR A 184 -6.85 -9.93 1.10
CA THR A 184 -7.95 -8.94 1.07
C THR A 184 -9.30 -9.61 0.79
N SER A 185 -9.37 -10.54 -0.17
CA SER A 185 -10.60 -11.30 -0.48
C SER A 185 -11.13 -12.12 0.71
N ILE A 186 -10.26 -12.62 1.58
CA ILE A 186 -10.68 -13.37 2.78
C ILE A 186 -10.92 -12.48 4.03
N GLY A 187 -10.89 -11.15 3.84
CA GLY A 187 -11.26 -10.15 4.85
C GLY A 187 -10.11 -9.65 5.72
N VAL A 188 -8.85 -9.76 5.27
CA VAL A 188 -7.69 -9.18 5.96
C VAL A 188 -7.59 -7.70 5.62
N ARG A 189 -7.51 -6.86 6.65
CA ARG A 189 -7.35 -5.41 6.51
C ARG A 189 -5.90 -5.03 6.25
N THR A 190 -5.69 -3.88 5.63
CA THR A 190 -4.36 -3.27 5.55
C THR A 190 -4.01 -2.55 6.85
N ILE A 191 -2.73 -2.30 7.08
CA ILE A 191 -2.31 -1.54 8.27
C ILE A 191 -2.75 -0.08 8.16
N SER A 192 -2.65 0.50 6.96
CA SER A 192 -3.07 1.89 6.70
C SER A 192 -4.55 2.14 6.99
N GLU A 193 -5.42 1.15 6.75
CA GLU A 193 -6.86 1.22 7.05
C GLU A 193 -7.17 1.01 8.53
N ALA A 194 -6.36 0.23 9.24
CA ALA A 194 -6.66 -0.19 10.61
C ALA A 194 -6.11 0.75 11.69
N VAL A 195 -5.10 1.56 11.36
CA VAL A 195 -4.43 2.43 12.32
C VAL A 195 -5.17 3.76 12.46
N GLU A 196 -5.50 4.10 13.71
CA GLU A 196 -5.98 5.42 14.09
C GLU A 196 -4.77 6.35 14.30
N LYS A 197 -4.72 7.44 13.55
CA LYS A 197 -3.70 8.48 13.71
C LYS A 197 -4.24 9.58 14.61
N ASP A 198 -3.60 9.78 15.75
CA ASP A 198 -3.87 10.89 16.65
C ASP A 198 -2.84 12.00 16.41
N GLU A 199 -3.31 13.07 15.78
CA GLU A 199 -2.54 14.28 15.47
C GLU A 199 -2.80 15.41 16.48
N SER A 200 -3.47 15.14 17.61
CA SER A 200 -3.61 16.13 18.65
C SER A 200 -2.24 16.48 19.22
N PHE A 201 -1.78 17.68 18.87
CA PHE A 201 -0.56 18.26 19.40
C PHE A 201 -0.93 19.35 20.40
N THR A 202 -0.45 19.23 21.63
CA THR A 202 -0.54 20.28 22.65
C THR A 202 0.87 20.76 22.96
N ALA A 203 1.19 21.99 22.61
CA ALA A 203 2.50 22.62 22.86
C ALA A 203 2.74 23.01 24.34
N GLU A 204 1.96 22.46 25.28
CA GLU A 204 1.99 22.87 26.68
C GLU A 204 3.29 22.42 27.37
N GLY A 205 4.12 23.38 27.77
CA GLY A 205 5.33 23.15 28.55
C GLY A 205 6.64 23.07 27.75
N THR A 206 6.60 23.20 26.42
CA THR A 206 7.81 23.21 25.58
C THR A 206 8.38 24.62 25.43
N ASN A 207 9.70 24.76 25.31
CA ASN A 207 10.32 26.03 24.91
C ASN A 207 9.96 26.32 23.45
N ILE A 208 9.21 27.40 23.24
CA ILE A 208 8.79 27.86 21.92
C ILE A 208 9.62 29.10 21.56
N ARG A 209 10.20 29.11 20.35
CA ARG A 209 10.88 30.29 19.79
C ARG A 209 10.20 30.69 18.49
N GLU A 210 9.85 31.94 18.34
CA GLU A 210 9.36 32.45 17.06
C GLU A 210 10.53 32.65 16.10
N VAL A 211 10.33 32.23 14.85
CA VAL A 211 11.36 32.27 13.80
C VAL A 211 10.83 33.02 12.59
N ASP A 212 11.74 33.69 11.90
CA ASP A 212 11.44 34.40 10.66
C ASP A 212 10.78 33.48 9.62
N PRO A 213 9.52 33.76 9.22
CA PRO A 213 8.83 33.01 8.16
C PRO A 213 9.53 33.09 6.80
N GLY A 214 10.30 34.17 6.56
CA GLY A 214 11.20 34.35 5.41
C GLY A 214 12.13 33.17 5.17
N SER A 215 12.59 32.55 6.26
CA SER A 215 13.53 31.46 6.19
C SER A 215 12.94 30.13 5.71
N LEU A 216 11.61 29.98 5.67
CA LEU A 216 10.96 28.68 5.46
C LEU A 216 9.74 28.71 4.53
N VAL A 217 8.78 29.60 4.77
CA VAL A 217 7.46 29.59 4.11
C VAL A 217 7.24 30.76 3.15
N LEU A 218 7.99 31.86 3.29
CA LEU A 218 7.92 33.02 2.39
C LEU A 218 9.01 32.99 1.32
N LYS A 219 9.34 31.82 0.78
CA LYS A 219 10.26 31.70 -0.35
C LYS A 219 9.50 31.94 -1.65
N ASP A 220 10.00 32.83 -2.51
CA ASP A 220 9.40 33.14 -3.82
C ASP A 220 9.09 31.87 -4.63
N GLY A 221 10.07 30.99 -4.79
CA GLY A 221 9.88 29.73 -5.51
C GLY A 221 8.79 28.81 -4.90
N LEU A 222 8.53 28.88 -3.59
CA LEU A 222 7.40 28.14 -2.98
C LEU A 222 6.06 28.79 -3.35
N LEU A 223 5.97 30.13 -3.28
CA LEU A 223 4.77 30.87 -3.68
C LEU A 223 4.44 30.64 -5.16
N ARG A 224 5.46 30.68 -6.03
CA ARG A 224 5.32 30.37 -7.46
C ARG A 224 4.81 28.96 -7.70
N ILE A 225 5.33 27.96 -6.99
CA ILE A 225 4.84 26.57 -7.09
C ILE A 225 3.36 26.48 -6.70
N VAL A 226 2.98 27.06 -5.56
CA VAL A 226 1.59 27.01 -5.08
C VAL A 226 0.66 27.72 -6.04
N LEU A 227 0.99 28.92 -6.50
CA LEU A 227 0.15 29.70 -7.43
C LEU A 227 0.04 29.04 -8.80
N ALA A 228 1.15 28.58 -9.38
CA ALA A 228 1.13 27.90 -10.67
C ALA A 228 0.32 26.60 -10.62
N PHE A 229 0.40 25.86 -9.51
CA PHE A 229 -0.44 24.69 -9.30
C PHE A 229 -1.92 25.07 -9.25
N LEU A 230 -2.27 26.10 -8.48
CA LEU A 230 -3.67 26.55 -8.35
C LEU A 230 -4.23 27.13 -9.67
N CYS A 231 -3.38 27.73 -10.51
CA CYS A 231 -3.74 28.20 -11.86
C CYS A 231 -4.08 27.07 -12.84
N ASP A 232 -3.81 25.81 -12.50
CA ASP A 232 -4.19 24.69 -13.34
C ASP A 232 -5.71 24.73 -13.58
N THR A 233 -6.07 24.88 -14.87
CA THR A 233 -7.46 24.95 -15.34
C THR A 233 -8.32 23.76 -14.90
N SER A 234 -7.70 22.62 -14.57
CA SER A 234 -8.40 21.45 -14.02
C SER A 234 -8.93 21.64 -12.59
N LEU A 235 -8.36 22.57 -11.82
CA LEU A 235 -8.76 22.88 -10.45
C LEU A 235 -9.90 23.91 -10.36
N ALA A 236 -10.18 24.63 -11.46
CA ALA A 236 -11.22 25.65 -11.55
C ALA A 236 -11.19 26.74 -10.45
N THR A 237 -10.01 27.07 -9.92
CA THR A 237 -9.88 28.08 -8.85
C THR A 237 -9.87 29.50 -9.42
N SER A 238 -10.69 30.37 -8.84
CA SER A 238 -10.72 31.80 -9.16
C SER A 238 -9.53 32.53 -8.57
N SER A 239 -9.13 33.68 -9.15
CA SER A 239 -8.04 34.51 -8.61
C SER A 239 -8.21 34.84 -7.13
N ALA A 240 -9.44 35.17 -6.70
CA ALA A 240 -9.73 35.43 -5.29
C ALA A 240 -9.49 34.22 -4.39
N GLU A 241 -9.82 33.01 -4.84
CA GLU A 241 -9.57 31.77 -4.08
C GLU A 241 -8.07 31.45 -4.02
N ARG A 242 -7.35 31.58 -5.13
CA ARG A 242 -5.89 31.39 -5.17
C ARG A 242 -5.18 32.30 -4.18
N HIS A 243 -5.50 33.59 -4.22
CA HIS A 243 -4.95 34.58 -3.29
C HIS A 243 -5.35 34.32 -1.85
N CYS A 244 -6.57 33.83 -1.58
CA CYS A 244 -6.96 33.43 -0.23
C CYS A 244 -6.12 32.26 0.29
N ILE A 245 -5.85 31.26 -0.56
CA ILE A 245 -5.03 30.10 -0.19
C ILE A 245 -3.60 30.53 0.12
N VAL A 246 -2.99 31.33 -0.77
CA VAL A 246 -1.61 31.83 -0.57
C VAL A 246 -1.51 32.71 0.67
N LYS A 247 -2.53 33.54 0.93
CA LYS A 247 -2.59 34.38 2.14
C LYS A 247 -2.56 33.56 3.42
N ASN A 248 -3.09 32.32 3.43
CA ASN A 248 -2.98 31.44 4.58
C ASN A 248 -1.52 31.05 4.86
N LEU A 249 -0.70 30.87 3.82
CA LEU A 249 0.74 30.62 3.96
C LEU A 249 1.47 31.88 4.46
N CYS A 250 1.14 33.04 3.89
CA CYS A 250 1.84 34.29 4.20
C CYS A 250 1.58 34.78 5.64
N ASN A 251 0.42 34.46 6.21
CA ASN A 251 0.06 34.85 7.58
C ASN A 251 0.53 33.85 8.64
N LEU A 252 1.30 32.83 8.27
CA LEU A 252 1.77 31.83 9.22
C LEU A 252 2.75 32.43 10.22
N GLN A 253 2.46 32.23 11.51
CA GLN A 253 3.45 32.36 12.57
C GLN A 253 4.28 31.06 12.64
N VAL A 254 5.59 31.15 12.40
CA VAL A 254 6.49 30.00 12.47
C VAL A 254 7.12 29.89 13.86
N LEU A 255 6.87 28.78 14.53
CA LEU A 255 7.27 28.52 15.91
C LEU A 255 8.18 27.30 15.97
N GLU A 256 9.43 27.50 16.38
CA GLU A 256 10.38 26.42 16.64
C GLU A 256 10.21 25.83 18.05
N LEU A 257 10.31 24.50 18.13
CA LEU A 257 10.23 23.70 19.35
C LEU A 257 11.53 22.94 19.57
N ASP A 258 12.12 23.04 20.76
CA ASP A 258 13.32 22.24 21.09
C ASP A 258 13.01 20.72 21.13
N GLU A 259 11.77 20.35 21.41
CA GLU A 259 11.32 18.95 21.50
C GLU A 259 10.68 18.44 20.20
N PRO A 260 10.79 17.12 19.90
CA PRO A 260 10.14 16.53 18.74
C PRO A 260 8.62 16.59 18.83
N ILE A 261 7.98 17.01 17.73
CA ILE A 261 6.53 16.89 17.57
C ILE A 261 6.22 15.39 17.46
N SER A 262 5.49 14.82 18.41
CA SER A 262 5.11 13.41 18.37
C SER A 262 3.71 13.22 17.79
N VAL A 263 3.55 12.28 16.87
CA VAL A 263 2.25 11.77 16.42
C VAL A 263 2.09 10.35 16.91
N SER A 264 0.90 10.06 17.43
CA SER A 264 0.57 8.76 17.99
C SER A 264 -0.23 7.96 16.97
N TYR A 265 0.19 6.72 16.74
CA TYR A 265 -0.52 5.75 15.92
C TYR A 265 -1.04 4.68 16.84
N LYS A 266 -2.35 4.47 16.82
CA LYS A 266 -3.06 3.52 17.67
C LYS A 266 -3.66 2.43 16.80
N LEU A 267 -3.34 1.18 17.12
CA LEU A 267 -3.93 0.00 16.50
C LEU A 267 -4.70 -0.78 17.56
N SER A 268 -6.00 -0.94 17.35
CA SER A 268 -6.90 -1.63 18.28
C SER A 268 -7.08 -3.09 17.86
N LEU A 269 -6.73 -4.03 18.75
CA LEU A 269 -6.87 -5.48 18.54
C LEU A 269 -8.22 -5.98 19.09
N THR A 270 -8.71 -7.11 18.57
CA THR A 270 -9.96 -7.74 19.03
C THR A 270 -9.91 -8.26 20.45
N THR A 271 -8.70 -8.46 20.99
CA THR A 271 -8.47 -8.77 22.41
C THR A 271 -8.80 -7.59 23.35
N GLY A 272 -9.06 -6.39 22.80
CA GLY A 272 -9.24 -5.15 23.54
C GLY A 272 -7.92 -4.44 23.86
N LYS A 273 -6.78 -5.03 23.48
CA LYS A 273 -5.47 -4.39 23.62
C LYS A 273 -5.28 -3.33 22.53
N ASN A 274 -4.72 -2.18 22.92
CA ASN A 274 -4.30 -1.14 21.99
C ASN A 274 -2.78 -1.11 21.90
N LEU A 275 -2.25 -1.24 20.68
CA LEU A 275 -0.86 -0.97 20.38
C LEU A 275 -0.71 0.50 20.03
N ILE A 276 0.04 1.24 20.83
CA ILE A 276 0.26 2.67 20.63
C ILE A 276 1.74 2.89 20.36
N VAL A 277 2.06 3.39 19.17
CA VAL A 277 3.41 3.73 18.76
C VAL A 277 3.50 5.22 18.47
N LYS A 278 4.60 5.86 18.89
CA LYS A 278 4.83 7.29 18.65
C LYS A 278 5.88 7.44 17.55
N ALA A 279 5.59 8.30 16.58
CA ALA A 279 6.56 8.75 15.59
C ALA A 279 6.85 10.23 15.79
N SER A 280 8.09 10.64 15.56
CA SER A 280 8.47 12.04 15.54
C SER A 280 8.24 12.64 14.15
N LYS A 281 7.40 13.66 14.08
CA LYS A 281 7.25 14.57 12.95
C LYS A 281 8.12 15.82 13.16
N MET A 282 8.46 16.48 12.05
CA MET A 282 9.23 17.73 12.05
C MET A 282 8.34 18.97 11.98
N PHE A 283 7.08 18.82 11.55
CA PHE A 283 6.17 19.93 11.28
C PHE A 283 4.76 19.62 11.80
N CYS A 284 4.04 20.65 12.22
CA CYS A 284 2.61 20.61 12.51
C CYS A 284 2.00 21.99 12.20
N TRP A 285 0.95 22.02 11.38
CA TRP A 285 0.22 23.25 11.10
C TRP A 285 -1.09 23.24 11.89
N GLU A 286 -1.20 24.12 12.88
CA GLU A 286 -2.43 24.42 13.60
C GLU A 286 -3.18 25.55 12.87
N LYS A 287 -4.14 25.15 12.02
CA LYS A 287 -4.82 26.04 11.09
C LYS A 287 -5.61 27.16 11.79
N ASP A 288 -6.34 26.84 12.85
CA ASP A 288 -7.24 27.77 13.54
C ASP A 288 -6.49 28.98 14.13
N ASN A 289 -5.21 28.79 14.47
CA ASN A 289 -4.36 29.81 15.04
C ASN A 289 -3.31 30.36 14.05
N ALA A 290 -3.32 29.90 12.79
CA ALA A 290 -2.30 30.22 11.79
C ALA A 290 -0.86 29.98 12.29
N LYS A 291 -0.64 28.90 13.05
CA LYS A 291 0.67 28.55 13.62
C LYS A 291 1.26 27.34 12.93
N LEU A 292 2.49 27.47 12.46
CA LEU A 292 3.30 26.37 11.98
C LEU A 292 4.38 26.06 13.02
N PHE A 293 4.23 24.92 13.69
CA PHE A 293 5.23 24.39 14.58
C PHE A 293 6.29 23.62 13.80
N VAL A 294 7.55 23.88 14.11
CA VAL A 294 8.73 23.28 13.49
C VAL A 294 9.62 22.73 14.58
N GLN A 295 10.06 21.49 14.45
CA GLN A 295 11.08 20.97 15.36
C GLN A 295 12.41 21.69 15.11
N SER A 296 12.99 22.28 16.16
CA SER A 296 14.28 22.93 16.09
C SER A 296 15.35 21.93 15.68
N ILE A 297 16.13 22.31 14.69
CA ILE A 297 17.21 21.49 14.16
C ILE A 297 18.51 21.99 14.76
N ASP A 298 18.87 21.43 15.92
CA ASP A 298 20.19 21.70 16.49
C ASP A 298 21.30 21.34 15.48
N GLY A 299 22.13 22.34 15.19
CA GLY A 299 23.51 22.16 14.76
C GLY A 299 23.74 21.44 13.42
N SER A 300 23.13 21.89 12.33
CA SER A 300 23.83 22.08 11.04
C SER A 300 22.85 22.49 9.93
N LYS A 301 23.33 23.36 9.04
CA LYS A 301 22.73 23.67 7.72
C LYS A 301 22.51 22.42 6.82
N ARG A 302 22.79 21.21 7.31
CA ARG A 302 22.87 19.95 6.57
C ARG A 302 21.53 19.19 6.45
N LYS A 303 20.47 19.61 7.16
CA LYS A 303 19.17 18.88 7.17
C LYS A 303 18.05 19.46 6.29
N ARG A 304 18.14 20.72 5.85
CA ARG A 304 17.07 21.37 5.05
C ARG A 304 16.91 20.74 3.65
N GLY A 305 18.01 20.23 3.08
CA GLY A 305 18.00 19.44 1.83
C GLY A 305 17.80 17.93 2.01
N SER A 306 17.41 17.46 3.20
CA SER A 306 17.14 16.02 3.39
C SER A 306 15.75 15.66 2.85
N ILE A 307 15.65 14.51 2.17
CA ILE A 307 14.36 13.99 1.68
C ILE A 307 13.33 13.85 2.80
N ARG A 308 13.77 13.51 4.01
CA ARG A 308 12.90 13.42 5.19
C ARG A 308 12.28 14.78 5.52
N PHE A 309 13.09 15.84 5.59
CA PHE A 309 12.62 17.19 5.84
C PHE A 309 11.64 17.64 4.75
N ALA A 310 12.05 17.54 3.48
CA ALA A 310 11.25 17.96 2.34
C ALA A 310 9.90 17.22 2.27
N THR A 311 9.89 15.92 2.61
CA THR A 311 8.66 15.12 2.65
C THR A 311 7.70 15.60 3.73
N PHE A 312 8.17 15.80 4.98
CA PHE A 312 7.30 16.29 6.05
C PHE A 312 6.84 17.73 5.81
N PHE A 313 7.72 18.59 5.32
CA PHE A 313 7.40 19.97 5.00
C PHE A 313 6.30 20.03 3.93
N ALA A 314 6.50 19.36 2.80
CA ALA A 314 5.55 19.38 1.70
C ALA A 314 4.19 18.79 2.07
N ASP A 315 4.17 17.71 2.85
CA ASP A 315 2.94 17.07 3.33
C ASP A 315 2.11 18.03 4.21
N VAL A 316 2.75 18.64 5.22
CA VAL A 316 2.07 19.57 6.16
C VAL A 316 1.60 20.84 5.45
N ILE A 317 2.43 21.42 4.58
CA ILE A 317 2.05 22.65 3.84
C ILE A 317 0.90 22.35 2.86
N SER A 318 0.96 21.26 2.09
CA SER A 318 -0.08 20.93 1.12
C SER A 318 -1.41 20.60 1.80
N GLN A 319 -1.39 19.87 2.92
CA GLN A 319 -2.59 19.60 3.72
C GLN A 319 -3.21 20.88 4.28
N GLY A 320 -2.39 21.80 4.79
CA GLY A 320 -2.89 23.07 5.32
C GLY A 320 -3.48 23.99 4.24
N LEU A 321 -2.88 24.02 3.04
CA LEU A 321 -3.35 24.85 1.93
C LEU A 321 -4.58 24.28 1.22
N LEU A 322 -4.60 22.97 0.96
CA LEU A 322 -5.63 22.31 0.14
C LEU A 322 -6.57 21.43 0.97
N PHE A 323 -6.85 21.81 2.22
CA PHE A 323 -7.72 21.02 3.11
C PHE A 323 -9.15 20.80 2.55
N GLU A 324 -9.64 21.69 1.68
CA GLU A 324 -10.94 21.53 0.99
C GLU A 324 -10.84 20.74 -0.32
N MET A 325 -9.62 20.49 -0.80
CA MET A 325 -9.31 19.79 -2.05
C MET A 325 -8.40 18.59 -1.77
N SER A 326 -8.86 17.65 -0.94
CA SER A 326 -8.05 16.53 -0.44
C SER A 326 -7.38 15.71 -1.54
N ASP A 327 -8.06 15.55 -2.68
CA ASP A 327 -7.58 14.76 -3.81
C ASP A 327 -6.35 15.40 -4.49
N GLN A 328 -6.12 16.69 -4.29
CA GLN A 328 -5.04 17.47 -4.90
C GLN A 328 -3.81 17.60 -4.00
N ILE A 329 -3.94 17.25 -2.71
CA ILE A 329 -2.86 17.36 -1.71
C ILE A 329 -1.61 16.59 -2.16
N ALA A 330 -1.78 15.38 -2.70
CA ALA A 330 -0.67 14.54 -3.12
C ALA A 330 0.14 15.17 -4.28
N ALA A 331 -0.56 15.78 -5.24
CA ALA A 331 0.06 16.41 -6.40
C ALA A 331 0.85 17.66 -6.01
N LEU A 332 0.26 18.55 -5.19
CA LEU A 332 0.97 19.72 -4.68
C LEU A 332 2.15 19.33 -3.78
N SER A 333 1.98 18.31 -2.92
CA SER A 333 3.04 17.82 -2.03
C SER A 333 4.24 17.32 -2.83
N GLU A 334 4.04 16.67 -3.97
CA GLU A 334 5.16 16.29 -4.84
C GLU A 334 5.95 17.51 -5.35
N LEU A 335 5.26 18.55 -5.82
CA LEU A 335 5.89 19.78 -6.33
C LEU A 335 6.64 20.53 -5.23
N ILE A 336 6.01 20.74 -4.08
CA ILE A 336 6.63 21.42 -2.93
C ILE A 336 7.84 20.62 -2.43
N ARG A 337 7.77 19.28 -2.42
CA ARG A 337 8.90 18.43 -2.02
C ARG A 337 10.08 18.60 -2.97
N LEU A 338 9.85 18.61 -4.28
CA LEU A 338 10.89 18.83 -5.29
C LEU A 338 11.49 20.24 -5.17
N GLY A 339 10.64 21.27 -5.06
CA GLY A 339 11.07 22.65 -4.83
C GLY A 339 11.92 22.77 -3.55
N CYS A 340 11.50 22.14 -2.45
CA CYS A 340 12.23 22.16 -1.18
C CYS A 340 13.61 21.50 -1.27
N LEU A 341 13.75 20.40 -2.03
CA LEU A 341 15.05 19.75 -2.26
C LEU A 341 16.00 20.62 -3.09
N LEU A 342 15.45 21.49 -3.93
CA LEU A 342 16.16 22.46 -4.77
C LEU A 342 16.24 23.85 -4.09
N ASP A 343 15.96 23.91 -2.79
CA ASP A 343 15.92 25.12 -1.96
C ASP A 343 15.03 26.25 -2.50
N PHE A 344 14.11 25.93 -3.41
CA PHE A 344 13.25 26.86 -4.16
C PHE A 344 14.02 27.89 -4.98
N GLU A 345 15.17 27.49 -5.56
CA GLU A 345 15.94 28.32 -6.49
C GLU A 345 15.14 28.64 -7.75
N GLU A 346 15.18 29.90 -8.20
CA GLU A 346 14.30 30.45 -9.26
C GLU A 346 14.37 29.65 -10.56
N ASP A 347 15.57 29.46 -11.13
CA ASP A 347 15.78 28.72 -12.38
C ASP A 347 15.28 27.26 -12.27
N ALA A 348 15.48 26.65 -11.09
CA ALA A 348 15.09 25.28 -10.82
C ALA A 348 13.56 25.14 -10.69
N VAL A 349 12.90 26.11 -10.06
CA VAL A 349 11.43 26.19 -9.97
C VAL A 349 10.82 26.46 -11.33
N GLU A 350 11.37 27.38 -12.12
CA GLU A 350 10.89 27.66 -13.47
C GLU A 350 10.98 26.40 -14.35
N PHE A 351 12.11 25.69 -14.29
CA PHE A 351 12.26 24.41 -14.99
C PHE A 351 11.26 23.36 -14.50
N LEU A 352 11.07 23.21 -13.19
CA LEU A 352 10.10 22.28 -12.61
C LEU A 352 8.68 22.56 -13.11
N LEU A 353 8.23 23.82 -13.07
CA LEU A 353 6.90 24.22 -13.52
C LEU A 353 6.71 23.91 -15.01
N LYS A 354 7.70 24.22 -15.86
CA LYS A 354 7.69 23.85 -17.29
C LYS A 354 7.56 22.35 -17.50
N THR A 355 8.31 21.53 -16.76
CA THR A 355 8.22 20.06 -16.90
C THR A 355 6.86 19.48 -16.51
N LYS A 356 6.11 20.20 -15.66
CA LYS A 356 4.76 19.82 -15.21
C LYS A 356 3.67 20.56 -15.98
N ASN A 357 4.03 21.35 -17.00
CA ASN A 357 3.13 22.21 -17.79
C ASN A 357 2.29 23.17 -16.94
N LEU A 358 2.87 23.67 -15.85
CA LEU A 358 2.26 24.65 -14.97
C LEU A 358 2.81 26.04 -15.28
N GLN A 359 1.94 27.05 -15.21
CA GLN A 359 2.30 28.45 -15.44
C GLN A 359 1.44 29.34 -14.54
N LEU A 360 2.00 30.46 -14.10
CA LEU A 360 1.25 31.50 -13.42
C LEU A 360 0.47 32.35 -14.44
N PHE A 361 -0.66 32.90 -14.00
CA PHE A 361 -1.30 33.99 -14.73
C PHE A 361 -0.57 35.31 -14.42
N ALA A 362 -0.57 36.23 -15.39
CA ALA A 362 0.14 37.50 -15.27
C ALA A 362 -0.31 38.32 -14.04
N GLU A 363 -1.61 38.25 -13.70
CA GLU A 363 -2.15 38.90 -12.49
C GLU A 363 -1.52 38.41 -11.18
N ASP A 364 -1.14 37.13 -11.12
CA ASP A 364 -0.56 36.52 -9.91
C ASP A 364 0.96 36.76 -9.84
N GLU A 365 1.63 36.92 -10.99
CA GLU A 365 3.07 37.30 -11.04
C GLU A 365 3.29 38.71 -10.47
N ASP A 366 2.42 39.66 -10.83
CA ASP A 366 2.49 41.03 -10.33
C ASP A 366 2.30 41.10 -8.80
N ASP A 367 1.43 40.26 -8.25
CA ASP A 367 1.17 40.17 -6.80
C ASP A 367 2.35 39.58 -6.01
N ILE A 368 3.06 38.58 -6.57
CA ILE A 368 4.30 38.06 -5.96
C ILE A 368 5.38 39.15 -5.93
N ASN A 369 5.59 39.85 -7.05
CA ASN A 369 6.58 40.92 -7.15
C ASN A 369 6.28 42.08 -6.17
N LEU A 370 4.99 42.33 -5.88
CA LEU A 370 4.57 43.30 -4.87
C LEU A 370 4.92 42.85 -3.45
N LEU A 371 4.80 41.56 -3.14
CA LEU A 371 5.21 40.98 -1.85
C LEU A 371 6.73 41.06 -1.66
N GLU A 372 7.52 40.89 -2.73
CA GLU A 372 8.97 41.06 -2.70
C GLU A 372 9.39 42.53 -2.51
N GLY A 373 8.73 43.46 -3.21
CA GLY A 373 9.04 44.88 -3.19
C GLY A 373 8.75 45.59 -1.86
N LEU A 374 7.90 45.01 -1.02
CA LEU A 374 7.52 45.58 0.28
C LEU A 374 8.49 45.28 1.42
N GLY A 375 9.55 44.49 1.20
CA GLY A 375 10.53 44.18 2.22
C GLY A 375 9.89 43.45 3.41
N ILE A 376 10.04 42.12 3.44
CA ILE A 376 9.68 41.28 4.57
C ILE A 376 10.43 41.79 5.82
N ASN A 377 9.83 42.73 6.57
CA ASN A 377 10.26 43.17 7.90
C ASN A 377 9.30 44.12 8.62
N GLU A 378 8.21 44.57 8.01
CA GLU A 378 7.17 45.27 8.79
C GLU A 378 5.90 44.44 8.78
N GLY A 379 5.50 44.00 9.97
CA GLY A 379 4.20 43.40 10.22
C GLY A 379 3.09 44.35 9.76
N LEU A 380 2.67 44.20 8.52
CA LEU A 380 1.60 44.97 7.93
C LEU A 380 0.50 44.00 7.52
N THR A 381 -0.48 43.91 8.42
CA THR A 381 -1.82 43.42 8.16
C THR A 381 -2.29 43.94 6.79
N LEU A 382 -2.66 43.02 5.90
CA LEU A 382 -3.29 43.22 4.58
C LEU A 382 -4.63 43.98 4.69
N HIS A 383 -4.60 45.24 5.13
CA HIS A 383 -5.76 46.11 5.28
C HIS A 383 -6.02 47.00 4.06
N LEU A 384 -5.14 47.00 3.05
CA LEU A 384 -5.19 47.98 1.96
C LEU A 384 -5.64 47.46 0.58
N LEU A 385 -6.20 46.26 0.50
CA LEU A 385 -7.06 45.85 -0.63
C LEU A 385 -8.48 45.58 -0.09
N ILE A 386 -9.24 46.67 0.07
CA ILE A 386 -10.55 46.78 0.74
C ILE A 386 -11.66 46.01 -0.04
N LEU A 387 -12.47 45.13 0.58
CA LEU A 387 -13.76 45.42 1.26
C LEU A 387 -14.14 44.34 2.30
N PRO A 388 -14.98 44.67 3.31
CA PRO A 388 -15.28 43.79 4.44
C PRO A 388 -16.34 42.73 4.10
N SER A 389 -15.97 41.46 4.20
CA SER A 389 -16.95 40.37 4.28
C SER A 389 -17.61 40.35 5.66
N ILE A 390 -18.69 41.11 5.79
CA ILE A 390 -19.70 40.87 6.83
C ILE A 390 -20.29 39.49 6.54
N HIS A 391 -19.96 38.49 7.35
CA HIS A 391 -20.82 37.30 7.47
C HIS A 391 -22.05 37.66 8.31
N PRO A 392 -23.23 37.15 7.94
CA PRO A 392 -23.63 35.92 8.60
C PRO A 392 -24.27 34.89 7.67
N ARG A 393 -23.92 33.63 7.95
CA ARG A 393 -24.67 32.37 7.73
C ARG A 393 -25.90 32.48 6.80
N ARG A 394 -25.82 31.82 5.63
CA ARG A 394 -26.99 31.24 4.98
C ARG A 394 -26.71 29.81 4.55
N SER A 395 -27.44 28.90 5.15
CA SER A 395 -27.82 27.61 4.58
C SER A 395 -28.50 27.85 3.23
N CYS A 396 -28.03 27.20 2.16
CA CYS A 396 -28.78 27.06 0.92
C CYS A 396 -28.90 25.58 0.59
N ASP A 397 -29.96 25.02 1.15
CA ASP A 397 -30.63 23.84 0.64
C ASP A 397 -31.44 24.23 -0.61
N ARG A 398 -31.52 23.28 -1.55
CA ARG A 398 -32.35 23.21 -2.79
C ARG A 398 -31.85 23.86 -4.08
N GLY A 399 -31.69 22.98 -5.08
CA GLY A 399 -32.45 23.08 -6.31
C GLY A 399 -31.63 22.89 -7.58
N SER A 400 -31.47 21.64 -8.02
CA SER A 400 -31.07 21.32 -9.40
C SER A 400 -32.03 21.93 -10.41
N PRO A 401 -31.51 22.40 -11.56
CA PRO A 401 -32.18 22.17 -12.83
C PRO A 401 -31.15 21.73 -13.89
N TRP A 402 -30.76 20.46 -13.87
CA TRP A 402 -30.13 19.84 -15.02
C TRP A 402 -31.23 19.27 -15.93
N LEU A 403 -31.61 20.00 -16.97
CA LEU A 403 -32.20 19.42 -18.18
C LEU A 403 -32.17 20.42 -19.35
N LEU A 404 -31.64 19.91 -20.47
CA LEU A 404 -31.76 20.36 -21.87
C LEU A 404 -30.84 21.49 -22.36
N ARG A 405 -29.73 21.09 -23.00
CA ARG A 405 -29.61 21.05 -24.48
C ARG A 405 -28.36 20.25 -24.90
N ARG A 406 -28.55 19.03 -25.41
CA ARG A 406 -27.55 18.30 -26.22
C ARG A 406 -27.99 18.49 -27.67
N GLU A 407 -27.17 19.18 -28.45
CA GLU A 407 -27.21 19.12 -29.91
C GLU A 407 -25.86 18.57 -30.38
N ASP A 408 -25.97 17.37 -30.93
CA ASP A 408 -25.12 16.60 -31.83
C ASP A 408 -23.90 17.29 -32.46
N GLN A 409 -22.71 16.75 -32.17
CA GLN A 409 -21.65 16.52 -33.18
C GLN A 409 -20.96 15.19 -32.85
N GLU A 410 -21.45 14.10 -33.46
CA GLU A 410 -20.73 12.84 -33.57
C GLU A 410 -19.53 13.03 -34.51
N GLY A 411 -18.32 13.15 -33.95
CA GLY A 411 -17.09 12.90 -34.69
C GLY A 411 -16.88 11.39 -34.79
N GLU A 412 -16.92 10.85 -36.01
CA GLU A 412 -16.70 9.44 -36.31
C GLU A 412 -15.36 8.94 -35.75
N ILE A 413 -15.43 7.96 -34.83
CA ILE A 413 -14.27 7.18 -34.37
C ILE A 413 -14.08 6.02 -35.36
N PRO A 414 -12.90 5.82 -35.97
CA PRO A 414 -12.70 4.70 -36.89
C PRO A 414 -12.79 3.38 -36.13
N ARG A 415 -13.70 2.52 -36.61
CA ARG A 415 -13.94 1.18 -36.10
C ARG A 415 -12.89 0.24 -36.68
N TRP A 416 -11.89 -0.15 -35.90
CA TRP A 416 -10.87 -1.13 -36.32
C TRP A 416 -11.49 -2.53 -36.43
N GLU A 417 -11.51 -3.09 -37.64
CA GLU A 417 -11.93 -4.46 -37.90
C GLU A 417 -10.92 -5.45 -37.30
N ARG A 418 -11.41 -6.50 -36.65
CA ARG A 418 -10.60 -7.59 -36.08
C ARG A 418 -9.88 -8.33 -37.22
N GLY A 419 -8.60 -8.01 -37.43
CA GLY A 419 -7.75 -8.80 -38.33
C GLY A 419 -6.41 -8.19 -38.72
N GLU A 420 -6.24 -6.86 -38.65
CA GLU A 420 -4.98 -6.23 -39.08
C GLU A 420 -4.02 -6.02 -37.90
N LYS A 421 -2.77 -6.48 -38.08
CA LYS A 421 -1.70 -6.24 -37.11
C LYS A 421 -1.41 -4.74 -37.06
N ASN A 422 -1.50 -4.16 -35.87
CA ASN A 422 -1.19 -2.75 -35.65
C ASN A 422 0.27 -2.45 -36.10
N PRO A 423 0.47 -1.60 -37.12
CA PRO A 423 1.81 -1.29 -37.64
C PRO A 423 2.71 -0.60 -36.60
N LEU A 424 2.13 0.04 -35.57
CA LEU A 424 2.87 0.69 -34.48
C LEU A 424 3.31 -0.30 -33.38
N ALA A 425 2.80 -1.54 -33.38
CA ALA A 425 3.15 -2.51 -32.34
C ALA A 425 4.62 -2.95 -32.44
N GLU A 426 5.14 -3.06 -33.67
CA GLU A 426 6.54 -3.40 -33.92
C GLU A 426 7.47 -2.25 -33.51
N ASP A 427 7.10 -1.01 -33.85
CA ASP A 427 7.86 0.18 -33.47
C ASP A 427 7.92 0.35 -31.95
N ILE A 428 6.82 0.09 -31.24
CA ILE A 428 6.78 0.10 -29.77
C ILE A 428 7.65 -1.03 -29.20
N HIS A 429 7.64 -2.23 -29.79
CA HIS A 429 8.51 -3.32 -29.36
C HIS A 429 9.99 -2.99 -29.54
N GLN A 430 10.35 -2.35 -30.66
CA GLN A 430 11.71 -1.92 -30.93
C GLN A 430 12.17 -0.77 -30.01
N ALA A 431 11.27 0.17 -29.70
CA ALA A 431 11.55 1.24 -28.74
C ALA A 431 11.77 0.71 -27.32
N VAL A 432 10.94 -0.25 -26.88
CA VAL A 432 11.11 -0.91 -25.57
C VAL A 432 12.42 -1.69 -25.52
N ASN A 433 12.79 -2.40 -26.59
CA ASN A 433 14.06 -3.12 -26.65
C ASN A 433 15.26 -2.15 -26.58
N HIS A 434 15.26 -1.07 -27.35
CA HIS A 434 16.34 -0.06 -27.30
C HIS A 434 16.46 0.60 -25.92
N LEU A 435 15.33 0.97 -25.30
CA LEU A 435 15.32 1.53 -23.95
C LEU A 435 15.85 0.53 -22.92
N SER A 436 15.51 -0.74 -23.06
CA SER A 436 16.02 -1.79 -22.17
C SER A 436 17.53 -2.00 -22.32
N GLU A 437 18.06 -1.99 -23.55
CA GLU A 437 19.50 -2.11 -23.80
C GLU A 437 20.29 -0.90 -23.28
N GLU A 438 19.76 0.31 -23.43
CA GLU A 438 20.39 1.51 -22.84
C GLU A 438 20.42 1.48 -21.31
N LEU A 439 19.33 1.04 -20.67
CA LEU A 439 19.27 0.89 -19.21
C LEU A 439 20.28 -0.15 -18.71
N TYR A 440 20.32 -1.32 -19.33
CA TYR A 440 21.31 -2.36 -18.98
C TYR A 440 22.75 -1.89 -19.24
N SER A 441 23.00 -1.16 -20.32
CA SER A 441 24.33 -0.62 -20.62
C SER A 441 24.79 0.42 -19.59
N LYS A 442 23.89 1.34 -19.18
CA LYS A 442 24.19 2.36 -18.16
C LYS A 442 24.39 1.75 -16.78
N ASP A 443 23.59 0.76 -16.39
CA ASP A 443 23.73 0.08 -15.09
C ASP A 443 25.02 -0.74 -15.01
N VAL A 444 25.42 -1.40 -16.10
CA VAL A 444 26.70 -2.13 -16.17
C VAL A 444 27.89 -1.16 -16.13
N HIS A 445 27.81 -0.01 -16.82
CA HIS A 445 28.86 1.01 -16.78
C HIS A 445 29.01 1.62 -15.38
N PHE A 446 27.89 1.90 -14.70
CA PHE A 446 27.87 2.42 -13.33
C PHE A 446 28.44 1.39 -12.33
N LEU A 447 28.10 0.11 -12.47
CA LEU A 447 28.68 -0.97 -11.67
C LEU A 447 30.19 -1.14 -11.92
N MET A 448 30.66 -0.98 -13.15
CA MET A 448 32.09 -1.02 -13.47
C MET A 448 32.85 0.17 -12.86
N GLU A 449 32.29 1.38 -12.88
CA GLU A 449 32.89 2.55 -12.23
C GLU A 449 32.97 2.38 -10.71
N LEU A 450 31.94 1.82 -10.07
CA LEU A 450 31.97 1.53 -8.63
C LEU A 450 33.02 0.48 -8.24
N ILE A 451 33.27 -0.50 -9.10
CA ILE A 451 34.31 -1.53 -8.88
C ILE A 451 35.73 -0.98 -9.11
N GLN A 452 35.89 0.06 -9.93
CA GLN A 452 37.21 0.68 -10.19
C GLN A 452 37.62 1.73 -9.14
N ILE A 453 36.69 2.20 -8.30
CA ILE A 453 36.95 3.22 -7.27
C ILE A 453 37.12 2.61 -5.85
N GLY A 454 36.84 1.32 -5.67
CA GLY A 454 37.15 0.55 -4.45
C GLY A 454 38.46 -0.22 -4.57
#